data_AF-A0A1Z4BP79-F1
#
_entry.id   AF-A0A1Z4BP79-F1
#
_cell.length_a   1.000
_cell.length_b   1.000
_cell.length_c   1.000
_cell.angle_alpha   90.00
_cell.angle_beta   90.00
_cell.angle_gamma   90.00
#
_symmetry.space_group_name_H-M   'P 1'
#
loop_
_entity.id
_entity.type
_entity.pdbx_description
1 polymer ?
#
loop_
_entity_poly.entity_id
_entity_poly.type
_entity_poly.pdbx_seq_one_letter_code
_entity_poly.pdbx_strand_id
1 'polypeptide(L)'
;MSRKIYIALGALFVISLSIFIFNTIYQNQLPKIVEEINNSAIGAILTAIVTVFLLQGQTATEEERERNLSVFEKKQEVFHNFLEKLKEIVQDGKITIAMRDDAQGGENVDELKELLFQLSYIQMHTHEDNTDKIFKHIANIIQRMNEFETAGNDKQALMAEFYTNFSQELFGIITVLKSDLYKVDSKPIPPENIKSILEKCNLFVEGGEIDKYEMQNYFWNELQNELIAKGYKFEKFNFEQDVNKYYRGTRNRHKWFGFTIPIYTTQTNEEVNFDIELENDYYFGFHKNGNPSSELFVKCVRETYAGFKESNSWYGWTYSTRYNLDFWNLNSPSFESLKHPQRRKLLIENIAREMDTYIQIFIRVAHENNL
;
A
#
# COMPACT_ATOMS: atom_id res chain seq x y z
N MET A 1 -45.05 36.98 -0.78
CA MET A 1 -45.72 38.19 -1.33
C MET A 1 -47.20 38.15 -0.97
N SER A 2 -47.81 39.24 -0.47
CA SER A 2 -49.15 39.14 0.12
C SER A 2 -50.23 38.92 -0.96
N ARG A 3 -51.17 38.01 -0.69
CA ARG A 3 -52.41 37.76 -1.46
C ARG A 3 -53.14 39.06 -1.86
N LYS A 4 -52.93 40.14 -1.11
CA LYS A 4 -53.50 41.48 -1.32
C LYS A 4 -52.99 42.15 -2.61
N ILE A 5 -51.74 41.93 -3.03
CA ILE A 5 -51.19 42.54 -4.25
C ILE A 5 -51.81 41.93 -5.50
N TYR A 6 -51.99 40.60 -5.53
CA TYR A 6 -52.70 39.91 -6.61
C TYR A 6 -54.15 40.34 -6.73
N ILE A 7 -54.83 40.47 -5.58
CA ILE A 7 -56.22 40.97 -5.53
C ILE A 7 -56.29 42.41 -6.06
N ALA A 8 -55.34 43.27 -5.68
CA ALA A 8 -55.30 44.66 -6.14
C ALA A 8 -55.03 44.77 -7.65
N LEU A 9 -54.03 44.05 -8.19
CA LEU A 9 -53.73 44.03 -9.62
C LEU A 9 -54.88 43.44 -10.44
N GLY A 10 -55.50 42.36 -9.95
CA GLY A 10 -56.67 41.75 -10.58
C GLY A 10 -57.88 42.69 -10.60
N ALA A 11 -58.15 43.39 -9.49
CA ALA A 11 -59.23 44.37 -9.43
C ALA A 11 -59.00 45.55 -10.39
N LEU A 12 -57.78 46.09 -10.45
CA LEU A 12 -57.42 47.17 -11.38
C LEU A 12 -57.53 46.71 -12.85
N PHE A 13 -57.12 45.47 -13.14
CA PHE A 13 -57.24 44.89 -14.48
C PHE A 13 -58.71 44.75 -14.90
N VAL A 14 -59.57 44.25 -14.03
CA VAL A 14 -61.02 44.10 -14.29
C VAL A 14 -61.68 45.46 -14.50
N ILE A 15 -61.34 46.48 -13.69
CA ILE A 15 -61.86 47.84 -13.86
C ILE A 15 -61.42 48.42 -15.21
N SER A 16 -60.15 48.29 -15.55
CA SER A 16 -59.59 48.84 -16.78
C SER A 16 -60.13 48.14 -18.04
N LEU A 17 -60.34 46.83 -17.97
CA LEU A 17 -60.98 46.05 -19.03
C LEU A 17 -62.47 46.41 -19.18
N SER A 18 -63.16 46.69 -18.08
CA SER A 18 -64.56 47.12 -18.09
C SER A 18 -64.73 48.49 -18.77
N ILE A 19 -63.81 49.44 -18.51
CA ILE A 19 -63.78 50.75 -19.18
C ILE A 19 -63.51 50.59 -20.68
N PHE A 20 -62.59 49.69 -21.06
CA PHE A 20 -62.27 49.40 -22.46
C PHE A 20 -63.48 48.82 -23.23
N ILE A 21 -64.17 47.83 -22.64
CA ILE A 21 -65.38 47.22 -23.21
C ILE A 21 -66.50 48.25 -23.31
N PHE A 22 -66.68 49.09 -22.29
CA PHE A 22 -67.67 50.16 -22.29
C PHE A 22 -67.41 51.16 -23.44
N ASN A 23 -66.16 51.61 -23.63
CA ASN A 23 -65.80 52.50 -24.74
C ASN A 23 -66.18 51.91 -26.11
N THR A 24 -65.92 50.62 -26.27
CA THR A 24 -66.16 49.87 -27.51
C THR A 24 -67.66 49.73 -27.81
N ILE A 25 -68.47 49.40 -26.79
CA ILE A 25 -69.93 49.21 -26.94
C ILE A 25 -70.63 50.54 -27.23
N TYR A 26 -70.20 51.64 -26.60
CA TYR A 26 -70.82 52.96 -26.75
C TYR A 26 -70.16 53.84 -27.82
N GLN A 27 -69.52 53.25 -28.83
CA GLN A 27 -68.99 53.95 -30.01
C GLN A 27 -68.07 55.16 -29.69
N ASN A 28 -67.08 54.98 -28.82
CA ASN A 28 -66.10 56.02 -28.48
C ASN A 28 -66.70 57.30 -27.86
N GLN A 29 -67.81 57.16 -27.12
CA GLN A 29 -68.40 58.26 -26.35
C GLN A 29 -67.54 58.69 -25.15
N LEU A 30 -66.49 57.94 -24.77
CA LEU A 30 -65.56 58.38 -23.74
C LEU A 30 -64.62 59.47 -24.27
N PRO A 31 -64.24 60.45 -23.42
CA PRO A 31 -63.19 61.40 -23.78
C PRO A 31 -61.88 60.67 -24.13
N LYS A 32 -61.24 61.05 -25.24
CA LYS A 32 -59.97 60.44 -25.70
C LYS A 32 -58.89 60.36 -24.61
N ILE A 33 -58.82 61.36 -23.74
CA ILE A 33 -57.89 61.37 -22.60
C ILE A 33 -58.13 60.20 -21.63
N VAL A 34 -59.38 59.80 -21.41
CA VAL A 34 -59.73 58.66 -20.54
C VAL A 34 -59.36 57.34 -21.22
N GLU A 35 -59.58 57.23 -22.52
CA GLU A 35 -59.19 56.07 -23.32
C GLU A 35 -57.67 55.87 -23.32
N GLU A 36 -56.90 56.93 -23.58
CA GLU A 36 -55.42 56.89 -23.59
C GLU A 36 -54.84 56.52 -22.21
N ILE A 37 -55.40 57.10 -21.14
CA ILE A 37 -55.02 56.75 -19.76
C ILE A 37 -55.35 55.28 -19.48
N ASN A 38 -56.53 54.80 -19.87
CA ASN A 38 -56.94 53.42 -19.63
C ASN A 38 -56.07 52.42 -20.42
N ASN A 39 -55.77 52.71 -21.69
CA ASN A 39 -54.91 51.87 -22.52
C ASN A 39 -53.48 51.80 -21.96
N SER A 40 -52.94 52.93 -21.48
CA SER A 40 -51.66 52.98 -20.77
C SER A 40 -51.71 52.18 -19.45
N ALA A 41 -52.81 52.27 -18.70
CA ALA A 41 -53.00 51.52 -17.46
C ALA A 41 -53.06 50.00 -17.69
N ILE A 42 -53.73 49.51 -18.74
CA ILE A 42 -53.73 48.08 -19.11
C ILE A 42 -52.30 47.60 -19.37
N GLY A 43 -51.52 48.36 -20.15
CA GLY A 43 -50.12 48.03 -20.43
C GLY A 43 -49.26 47.98 -19.15
N ALA A 44 -49.43 48.95 -18.25
CA ALA A 44 -48.71 49.00 -16.99
C ALA A 44 -49.11 47.85 -16.04
N ILE A 45 -50.40 47.53 -15.94
CA ILE A 45 -50.91 46.42 -15.10
C ILE A 45 -50.41 45.08 -15.63
N LEU A 46 -50.47 44.85 -16.95
CA LEU A 46 -49.98 43.62 -17.56
C LEU A 46 -48.46 43.48 -17.35
N THR A 47 -47.71 44.56 -17.55
CA THR A 47 -46.26 44.58 -17.28
C THR A 47 -45.97 44.24 -15.82
N ALA A 48 -46.71 44.81 -14.86
CA ALA A 48 -46.56 44.51 -13.44
C ALA A 48 -46.87 43.03 -13.13
N ILE A 49 -47.93 42.46 -13.72
CA ILE A 49 -48.29 41.05 -13.54
C ILE A 49 -47.18 40.13 -14.08
N VAL A 50 -46.71 40.36 -15.31
CA VAL A 50 -45.63 39.59 -15.92
C VAL A 50 -44.35 39.70 -15.08
N THR A 51 -44.02 40.90 -14.61
CA THR A 51 -42.84 41.14 -13.76
C THR A 51 -42.92 40.35 -12.47
N VAL A 52 -44.10 40.31 -11.82
CA VAL A 52 -44.31 39.52 -10.61
C VAL A 52 -44.14 38.02 -10.88
N PHE A 53 -44.69 37.50 -11.98
CA PHE A 53 -44.50 36.09 -12.35
C PHE A 53 -43.03 35.75 -12.62
N LEU A 54 -42.28 36.62 -13.31
CA LEU A 54 -40.85 36.43 -13.57
C LEU A 54 -40.04 36.42 -12.27
N LEU A 55 -40.28 37.38 -11.38
CA LEU A 55 -39.59 37.45 -10.08
C LEU A 55 -39.89 36.22 -9.23
N GLN A 56 -41.14 35.75 -9.19
CA GLN A 56 -41.49 34.53 -8.47
C GLN A 56 -40.83 33.28 -9.05
N GLY A 57 -40.82 33.14 -10.37
CA GLY A 57 -40.14 32.04 -11.04
C GLY A 57 -38.64 32.04 -10.76
N GLN A 58 -38.00 33.21 -10.76
CA GLN A 58 -36.59 33.38 -10.42
C GLN A 58 -36.31 33.05 -8.96
N THR A 59 -37.07 33.62 -8.01
CA THR A 59 -36.86 33.36 -6.57
C THR A 59 -37.07 31.89 -6.21
N ALA A 60 -38.09 31.22 -6.75
CA ALA A 60 -38.29 29.79 -6.49
C ALA A 60 -37.14 28.93 -7.04
N THR A 61 -36.63 29.28 -8.22
CA THR A 61 -35.48 28.59 -8.82
C THR A 61 -34.19 28.85 -8.03
N GLU A 62 -34.00 30.07 -7.52
CA GLU A 62 -32.87 30.43 -6.65
C GLU A 62 -32.93 29.70 -5.31
N GLU A 63 -34.08 29.65 -4.66
CA GLU A 63 -34.28 28.95 -3.38
C GLU A 63 -34.03 27.45 -3.53
N GLU A 64 -34.54 26.83 -4.60
CA GLU A 64 -34.26 25.42 -4.90
C GLU A 64 -32.77 25.18 -5.18
N ARG A 65 -32.12 26.08 -5.94
CA ARG A 65 -30.69 26.00 -6.22
C ARG A 65 -29.85 26.15 -4.95
N GLU A 66 -30.17 27.11 -4.09
CA GLU A 66 -29.47 27.34 -2.82
C GLU A 66 -29.63 26.15 -1.87
N ARG A 67 -30.85 25.61 -1.77
CA ARG A 67 -31.12 24.38 -1.02
C ARG A 67 -30.31 23.20 -1.57
N ASN A 68 -30.31 22.99 -2.88
CA ASN A 68 -29.57 21.90 -3.51
C ASN A 68 -28.05 22.06 -3.31
N LEU A 69 -27.53 23.28 -3.38
CA LEU A 69 -26.13 23.58 -3.09
C LEU A 69 -25.78 23.26 -1.62
N SER A 70 -26.60 23.73 -0.68
CA SER A 70 -26.40 23.47 0.75
C SER A 70 -26.45 21.98 1.09
N VAL A 71 -27.40 21.24 0.50
CA VAL A 71 -27.48 19.77 0.65
C VAL A 71 -26.25 19.09 0.05
N PHE A 72 -25.78 19.55 -1.12
CA PHE A 72 -24.58 19.03 -1.76
C PHE A 72 -23.34 19.24 -0.89
N GLU A 73 -23.12 20.45 -0.39
CA GLU A 73 -22.01 20.79 0.51
C GLU A 73 -22.05 19.94 1.77
N LYS A 74 -23.23 19.78 2.39
CA LYS A 74 -23.36 18.97 3.59
C LYS A 74 -23.10 17.49 3.34
N LYS A 75 -23.57 16.95 2.20
CA LYS A 75 -23.25 15.57 1.78
C LYS A 75 -21.75 15.38 1.61
N GLN A 76 -21.06 16.32 0.96
CA GLN A 76 -19.62 16.25 0.76
C GLN A 76 -18.87 16.22 2.10
N GLU A 77 -19.27 17.08 3.05
CA GLU A 77 -18.70 17.11 4.40
C GLU A 77 -18.92 15.78 5.14
N VAL A 78 -20.14 15.25 5.12
CA VAL A 78 -20.48 13.97 5.77
C VAL A 78 -19.68 12.82 5.16
N PHE A 79 -19.57 12.77 3.83
CA PHE A 79 -18.82 11.72 3.13
C PHE A 79 -17.33 11.79 3.44
N HIS A 80 -16.76 13.00 3.48
CA HIS A 80 -15.36 13.19 3.84
C HIS A 80 -15.09 12.74 5.30
N ASN A 81 -15.91 13.19 6.24
CA ASN A 81 -15.76 12.84 7.66
C ASN A 81 -15.91 11.33 7.87
N PHE A 82 -16.88 10.71 7.19
CA PHE A 82 -17.05 9.26 7.20
C PHE A 82 -15.77 8.54 6.74
N LEU A 83 -15.13 8.99 5.67
CA LEU A 83 -13.91 8.36 5.14
C LEU A 83 -12.70 8.55 6.05
N GLU A 84 -12.52 9.73 6.66
CA GLU A 84 -11.46 9.95 7.65
C GLU A 84 -11.66 9.08 8.88
N LYS A 85 -12.90 8.97 9.38
CA LYS A 85 -13.21 8.09 10.52
C LYS A 85 -13.03 6.62 10.18
N LEU A 86 -13.45 6.19 8.98
CA LEU A 86 -13.20 4.82 8.52
C LEU A 86 -11.71 4.53 8.46
N LYS A 87 -10.89 5.46 7.94
CA LYS A 87 -9.43 5.34 7.92
C LYS A 87 -8.85 5.17 9.32
N GLU A 88 -9.28 5.97 10.30
CA GLU A 88 -8.85 5.85 11.70
C GLU A 88 -9.18 4.46 12.26
N ILE A 89 -10.44 4.00 12.07
CA ILE A 89 -10.96 2.72 12.57
C ILE A 89 -10.24 1.51 11.97
N VAL A 90 -9.86 1.55 10.69
CA VAL A 90 -9.24 0.39 10.02
C VAL A 90 -7.71 0.38 10.11
N GLN A 91 -7.11 1.40 10.73
CA GLN A 91 -5.65 1.63 10.67
C GLN A 91 -4.85 0.55 11.39
N ASP A 92 -5.31 0.08 12.54
CA ASP A 92 -4.59 -0.90 13.38
C ASP A 92 -4.90 -2.36 13.00
N GLY A 93 -5.78 -2.57 12.01
CA GLY A 93 -6.18 -3.90 11.54
C GLY A 93 -7.21 -4.60 12.43
N LYS A 94 -7.75 -3.95 13.46
CA LYS A 94 -8.73 -4.54 14.39
C LYS A 94 -9.88 -3.55 14.62
N ILE A 95 -10.99 -4.05 15.14
CA ILE A 95 -12.09 -3.20 15.61
C ILE A 95 -12.16 -3.36 17.11
N THR A 96 -11.78 -2.32 17.84
CA THR A 96 -11.78 -2.31 19.29
C THR A 96 -13.18 -2.07 19.85
N ILE A 97 -13.49 -2.80 20.93
CA ILE A 97 -14.72 -2.64 21.69
C ILE A 97 -14.31 -2.37 23.12
N ALA A 98 -14.44 -1.11 23.55
CA ALA A 98 -14.13 -0.74 24.92
C ALA A 98 -15.17 -1.34 25.89
N MET A 99 -14.75 -2.30 26.72
CA MET A 99 -15.47 -2.69 27.92
C MET A 99 -14.93 -1.84 29.07
N ARG A 100 -15.80 -1.04 29.70
CA ARG A 100 -15.51 0.06 30.66
C ARG A 100 -14.25 -0.08 31.54
N ASP A 101 -13.54 1.06 31.63
CA ASP A 101 -12.67 1.56 32.71
C ASP A 101 -11.54 0.66 33.25
N ASP A 102 -10.47 0.50 32.45
CA ASP A 102 -9.14 0.36 33.05
C ASP A 102 -8.63 1.76 33.38
N ALA A 103 -8.45 2.04 34.68
CA ALA A 103 -8.11 3.32 35.28
C ALA A 103 -6.69 3.85 34.96
N GLN A 104 -6.25 3.75 33.70
CA GLN A 104 -4.97 4.26 33.22
C GLN A 104 -5.13 5.04 31.91
N GLY A 105 -5.74 6.22 32.00
CA GLY A 105 -5.35 7.43 31.25
C GLY A 105 -5.34 7.44 29.71
N GLY A 106 -5.74 6.38 29.01
CA GLY A 106 -5.92 6.38 27.56
C GLY A 106 -7.38 6.63 27.17
N GLU A 107 -7.63 7.42 26.12
CA GLU A 107 -8.96 7.51 25.51
C GLU A 107 -9.35 6.11 25.00
N ASN A 108 -10.22 5.41 25.74
CA ASN A 108 -10.82 4.16 25.29
C ASN A 108 -11.92 4.49 24.27
N VAL A 109 -11.55 4.54 23.00
CA VAL A 109 -12.49 4.75 21.89
C VAL A 109 -13.15 3.40 21.56
N ASP A 110 -14.49 3.37 21.52
CA ASP A 110 -15.26 2.22 21.05
C ASP A 110 -15.49 2.38 19.53
N GLU A 111 -14.59 1.79 18.74
CA GLU A 111 -14.56 1.95 17.29
C GLU A 111 -15.79 1.34 16.60
N LEU A 112 -16.37 0.27 17.18
CA LEU A 112 -17.61 -0.29 16.65
C LEU A 112 -18.78 0.69 16.81
N LYS A 113 -18.91 1.33 17.97
CA LYS A 113 -19.93 2.38 18.16
C LYS A 113 -19.71 3.55 17.22
N GLU A 114 -18.47 4.01 17.09
CA GLU A 114 -18.14 5.10 16.16
C GLU A 114 -18.52 4.75 14.73
N LEU A 115 -18.17 3.55 14.25
CA LEU A 115 -18.57 3.07 12.92
C LEU A 115 -20.09 3.08 12.73
N LEU A 116 -20.85 2.61 13.71
CA LEU A 116 -22.32 2.61 13.66
C LEU A 116 -22.90 4.03 13.58
N PHE A 117 -22.34 5.00 14.31
CA PHE A 117 -22.75 6.40 14.18
C PHE A 117 -22.41 6.97 12.80
N GLN A 118 -21.21 6.70 12.30
CA GLN A 118 -20.80 7.12 10.96
C GLN A 118 -21.74 6.56 9.87
N LEU A 119 -22.14 5.29 10.00
CA LEU A 119 -23.12 4.67 9.10
C LEU A 119 -24.51 5.30 9.21
N SER A 120 -24.94 5.69 10.41
CA SER A 120 -26.19 6.41 10.65
C SER A 120 -26.21 7.77 9.92
N TYR A 121 -25.08 8.50 9.95
CA TYR A 121 -24.95 9.76 9.23
C TYR A 121 -24.98 9.59 7.71
N ILE A 122 -24.39 8.52 7.19
CA ILE A 122 -24.50 8.16 5.77
C ILE A 122 -25.95 7.86 5.39
N GLN A 123 -26.67 7.07 6.18
CA GLN A 123 -28.07 6.74 5.92
C GLN A 123 -28.95 8.00 5.87
N MET A 124 -28.69 8.99 6.74
CA MET A 124 -29.43 10.26 6.76
C MET A 124 -29.24 11.09 5.47
N HIS A 125 -28.12 10.91 4.76
CA HIS A 125 -27.73 11.73 3.62
C HIS A 125 -27.71 10.97 2.29
N THR A 126 -28.08 9.69 2.26
CA THR A 126 -28.07 8.87 1.04
C THR A 126 -29.38 8.09 0.89
N HIS A 127 -29.59 7.51 -0.30
CA HIS A 127 -30.70 6.58 -0.52
C HIS A 127 -30.42 5.21 0.13
N GLU A 128 -31.47 4.46 0.43
CA GLU A 128 -31.41 3.12 1.04
C GLU A 128 -30.50 2.17 0.25
N ASP A 129 -30.68 2.08 -1.08
CA ASP A 129 -29.82 1.26 -1.96
C ASP A 129 -28.33 1.61 -1.86
N ASN A 130 -28.01 2.90 -1.66
CA ASN A 130 -26.62 3.36 -1.53
C ASN A 130 -26.08 3.03 -0.14
N THR A 131 -26.91 3.18 0.89
CA THR A 131 -26.58 2.77 2.27
C THR A 131 -26.24 1.29 2.30
N ASP A 132 -27.08 0.42 1.73
CA ASP A 132 -26.88 -1.03 1.70
C ASP A 132 -25.57 -1.44 1.01
N LYS A 133 -25.26 -0.79 -0.13
CA LYS A 133 -23.99 -1.03 -0.84
C LYS A 133 -22.79 -0.64 0.02
N ILE A 134 -22.85 0.51 0.68
CA ILE A 134 -21.77 0.98 1.58
C ILE A 134 -21.60 0.01 2.75
N PHE A 135 -22.68 -0.40 3.39
CA PHE A 135 -22.67 -1.40 4.48
C PHE A 135 -22.02 -2.71 4.03
N LYS A 136 -22.37 -3.21 2.85
CA LYS A 136 -21.80 -4.43 2.29
C LYS A 136 -20.29 -4.32 2.11
N HIS A 137 -19.80 -3.21 1.54
CA HIS A 137 -18.37 -2.99 1.39
C HIS A 137 -17.64 -2.92 2.73
N ILE A 138 -18.23 -2.26 3.74
CA ILE A 138 -17.64 -2.18 5.08
C ILE A 138 -17.59 -3.55 5.76
N ALA A 139 -18.67 -4.33 5.66
CA ALA A 139 -18.69 -5.70 6.18
C ALA A 139 -17.58 -6.55 5.54
N ASN A 140 -17.38 -6.43 4.23
CA ASN A 140 -16.29 -7.11 3.52
C ASN A 140 -14.91 -6.62 3.97
N ILE A 141 -14.72 -5.31 4.22
CA ILE A 141 -13.47 -4.76 4.75
C ILE A 141 -13.15 -5.42 6.09
N ILE A 142 -14.10 -5.41 7.03
CA ILE A 142 -13.93 -5.98 8.37
C ILE A 142 -13.65 -7.48 8.28
N GLN A 143 -14.38 -8.21 7.43
CA GLN A 143 -14.14 -9.63 7.21
C GLN A 143 -12.70 -9.89 6.74
N ARG A 144 -12.23 -9.16 5.72
CA ARG A 144 -10.87 -9.30 5.18
C ARG A 144 -9.80 -8.98 6.22
N MET A 145 -10.02 -7.96 7.05
CA MET A 145 -9.12 -7.64 8.16
C MET A 145 -9.02 -8.79 9.15
N ASN A 146 -10.16 -9.36 9.56
CA ASN A 146 -10.19 -10.50 10.49
C ASN A 146 -9.53 -11.76 9.90
N GLU A 147 -9.79 -12.07 8.63
CA GLU A 147 -9.15 -13.18 7.92
C GLU A 147 -7.63 -12.99 7.84
N PHE A 148 -7.17 -11.79 7.50
CA PHE A 148 -5.75 -11.49 7.45
C PHE A 148 -5.10 -11.58 8.83
N GLU A 149 -5.74 -11.04 9.87
CA GLU A 149 -5.21 -11.06 11.23
C GLU A 149 -5.09 -12.48 11.81
N THR A 150 -5.99 -13.37 11.43
CA THR A 150 -6.00 -14.77 11.88
C THR A 150 -5.09 -15.70 11.05
N ALA A 151 -4.49 -15.22 9.95
CA ALA A 151 -3.65 -16.02 9.06
C ALA A 151 -2.28 -16.43 9.61
N GLY A 152 -1.86 -15.91 10.78
CA GLY A 152 -0.62 -16.32 11.44
C GLY A 152 0.62 -16.22 10.53
N ASN A 153 1.31 -17.34 10.31
CA ASN A 153 2.53 -17.40 9.49
C ASN A 153 2.28 -17.18 7.99
N ASP A 154 1.03 -17.35 7.51
CA ASP A 154 0.68 -17.17 6.10
C ASP A 154 0.45 -15.70 5.73
N LYS A 155 0.45 -14.77 6.70
CA LYS A 155 0.23 -13.33 6.47
C LYS A 155 1.15 -12.75 5.38
N GLN A 156 2.42 -13.17 5.34
CA GLN A 156 3.37 -12.66 4.34
C GLN A 156 2.97 -13.06 2.91
N ALA A 157 2.47 -14.28 2.70
CA ALA A 157 2.05 -14.76 1.39
C ALA A 157 0.72 -14.11 0.95
N LEU A 158 -0.17 -13.84 1.91
CA LEU A 158 -1.51 -13.29 1.65
C LEU A 158 -1.53 -11.76 1.58
N MET A 159 -0.45 -11.06 1.94
CA MET A 159 -0.45 -9.59 2.07
C MET A 159 -0.88 -8.86 0.79
N ALA A 160 -0.35 -9.25 -0.36
CA ALA A 160 -0.66 -8.60 -1.64
C ALA A 160 -2.14 -8.79 -2.00
N GLU A 161 -2.66 -9.99 -1.78
CA GLU A 161 -4.07 -10.30 -2.00
C GLU A 161 -4.97 -9.54 -1.03
N PHE A 162 -4.60 -9.49 0.26
CA PHE A 162 -5.31 -8.73 1.29
C PHE A 162 -5.46 -7.26 0.88
N TYR A 163 -4.37 -6.55 0.55
CA TYR A 163 -4.44 -5.13 0.18
C TYR A 163 -5.17 -4.91 -1.15
N THR A 164 -5.05 -5.83 -2.11
CA THR A 164 -5.83 -5.76 -3.36
C THR A 164 -7.32 -5.81 -3.05
N ASN A 165 -7.73 -6.79 -2.26
CA ASN A 165 -9.11 -7.02 -1.88
C ASN A 165 -9.67 -5.89 -0.99
N PHE A 166 -8.89 -5.43 0.00
CA PHE A 166 -9.23 -4.28 0.83
C PHE A 166 -9.46 -3.02 -0.02
N SER A 167 -8.55 -2.74 -0.95
CA SER A 167 -8.66 -1.56 -1.83
C SER A 167 -9.89 -1.63 -2.72
N GLN A 168 -10.28 -2.81 -3.19
CA GLN A 168 -11.46 -3.01 -4.01
C GLN A 168 -12.74 -2.64 -3.26
N GLU A 169 -12.87 -3.05 -1.99
CA GLU A 169 -14.03 -2.68 -1.17
C GLU A 169 -14.04 -1.17 -0.86
N LEU A 170 -12.88 -0.59 -0.52
CA LEU A 170 -12.76 0.85 -0.27
C LEU A 170 -13.15 1.67 -1.50
N PHE A 171 -12.67 1.33 -2.69
CA PHE A 171 -13.05 2.02 -3.93
C PHE A 171 -14.49 1.75 -4.35
N GLY A 172 -15.07 0.63 -3.91
CA GLY A 172 -16.50 0.37 -3.99
C GLY A 172 -17.30 1.43 -3.24
N ILE A 173 -16.93 1.71 -1.99
CA ILE A 173 -17.54 2.79 -1.18
C ILE A 173 -17.42 4.14 -1.90
N ILE A 174 -16.20 4.50 -2.35
CA ILE A 174 -15.96 5.77 -3.07
C ILE A 174 -16.83 5.87 -4.33
N THR A 175 -17.01 4.76 -5.04
CA THR A 175 -17.85 4.72 -6.25
C THR A 175 -19.31 5.04 -5.92
N VAL A 176 -19.86 4.43 -4.86
CA VAL A 176 -21.24 4.71 -4.41
C VAL A 176 -21.39 6.17 -3.98
N LEU A 177 -20.47 6.68 -3.15
CA LEU A 177 -20.51 8.06 -2.67
C LEU A 177 -20.41 9.08 -3.81
N LYS A 178 -19.49 8.86 -4.76
CA LYS A 178 -19.29 9.73 -5.93
C LYS A 178 -20.51 9.73 -6.85
N SER A 179 -21.09 8.55 -7.09
CA SER A 179 -22.33 8.45 -7.87
C SER A 179 -23.51 9.13 -7.18
N ASP A 180 -23.63 9.02 -5.86
CA ASP A 180 -24.68 9.73 -5.12
C ASP A 180 -24.48 11.25 -5.16
N LEU A 181 -23.25 11.72 -4.97
CA LEU A 181 -22.91 13.14 -4.86
C LEU A 181 -23.06 13.88 -6.20
N TYR A 182 -22.50 13.31 -7.27
CA TYR A 182 -22.44 13.97 -8.58
C TYR A 182 -23.49 13.49 -9.57
N LYS A 183 -24.28 12.46 -9.22
CA LYS A 183 -25.29 11.85 -10.11
C LYS A 183 -24.68 11.34 -11.43
N VAL A 184 -23.49 10.75 -11.34
CA VAL A 184 -22.75 10.18 -12.48
C VAL A 184 -22.51 8.70 -12.29
N ASP A 185 -22.39 7.97 -13.40
CA ASP A 185 -21.89 6.61 -13.37
C ASP A 185 -20.38 6.63 -13.07
N SER A 186 -20.02 6.23 -11.85
CA SER A 186 -18.63 6.11 -11.45
C SER A 186 -18.17 4.66 -11.55
N LYS A 187 -16.89 4.47 -11.85
CA LYS A 187 -16.24 3.14 -11.83
C LYS A 187 -15.15 3.15 -10.76
N PRO A 188 -14.95 2.04 -10.04
CA PRO A 188 -13.84 1.93 -9.09
C PRO A 188 -12.51 1.88 -9.84
N ILE A 189 -11.42 2.14 -9.11
CA ILE A 189 -10.08 1.90 -9.62
C ILE A 189 -9.91 0.39 -9.88
N PRO A 190 -9.41 -0.04 -11.05
CA PRO A 190 -9.24 -1.45 -11.36
C PRO A 190 -8.26 -2.15 -10.40
N PRO A 191 -8.55 -3.38 -9.95
CA PRO A 191 -7.65 -4.14 -9.07
C PRO A 191 -6.24 -4.34 -9.64
N GLU A 192 -6.10 -4.47 -10.96
CA GLU A 192 -4.80 -4.66 -11.62
C GLU A 192 -3.87 -3.45 -11.44
N ASN A 193 -4.42 -2.24 -11.36
CA ASN A 193 -3.63 -1.03 -11.09
C ASN A 193 -3.05 -1.07 -9.67
N ILE A 194 -3.82 -1.58 -8.72
CA ILE A 194 -3.38 -1.74 -7.34
C ILE A 194 -2.35 -2.85 -7.24
N LYS A 195 -2.57 -4.01 -7.86
CA LYS A 195 -1.55 -5.07 -7.93
C LYS A 195 -0.21 -4.55 -8.46
N SER A 196 -0.22 -3.76 -9.53
CA SER A 196 1.01 -3.16 -10.09
C SER A 196 1.73 -2.22 -9.11
N ILE A 197 0.97 -1.50 -8.26
CA ILE A 197 1.57 -0.69 -7.18
C ILE A 197 2.13 -1.61 -6.10
N LEU A 198 1.36 -2.61 -5.65
CA LEU A 198 1.75 -3.55 -4.60
C LEU A 198 2.97 -4.40 -4.98
N GLU A 199 3.13 -4.77 -6.25
CA GLU A 199 4.33 -5.45 -6.78
C GLU A 199 5.59 -4.58 -6.67
N LYS A 200 5.43 -3.26 -6.77
CA LYS A 200 6.52 -2.29 -6.58
C LYS A 200 6.70 -1.92 -5.11
N CYS A 201 5.67 -2.10 -4.30
CA CYS A 201 5.76 -1.97 -2.86
C CYS A 201 6.54 -3.17 -2.31
N ASN A 202 7.49 -2.86 -1.45
CA ASN A 202 8.26 -3.86 -0.73
C ASN A 202 7.47 -4.34 0.49
N LEU A 203 6.37 -5.06 0.22
CA LEU A 203 5.40 -5.52 1.20
C LEU A 203 6.03 -6.54 2.16
N PHE A 204 5.99 -6.24 3.46
CA PHE A 204 6.63 -7.05 4.50
C PHE A 204 5.83 -7.00 5.80
N VAL A 205 5.53 -8.17 6.38
CA VAL A 205 4.99 -8.27 7.74
C VAL A 205 6.15 -8.13 8.71
N GLU A 206 6.19 -7.01 9.43
CA GLU A 206 7.15 -6.85 10.52
C GLU A 206 6.87 -7.90 11.61
N GLY A 207 7.89 -8.69 11.96
CA GLY A 207 7.76 -9.82 12.89
C GLY A 207 7.36 -11.16 12.26
N GLY A 208 7.28 -11.27 10.92
CA GLY A 208 7.14 -12.58 10.26
C GLY A 208 8.34 -13.48 10.58
N GLU A 209 8.09 -14.64 11.19
CA GLU A 209 9.14 -15.62 11.49
C GLU A 209 9.45 -16.44 10.23
N ILE A 210 10.60 -16.19 9.60
CA ILE A 210 11.20 -17.16 8.69
C ILE A 210 11.84 -18.23 9.57
N ASP A 211 11.43 -19.48 9.37
CA ASP A 211 12.01 -20.59 10.10
C ASP A 211 13.52 -20.72 9.82
N LYS A 212 14.29 -21.11 10.84
CA LYS A 212 15.76 -21.16 10.76
C LYS A 212 16.27 -22.12 9.68
N TYR A 213 15.53 -23.20 9.38
CA TYR A 213 15.91 -24.13 8.32
C TYR A 213 15.71 -23.47 6.96
N GLU A 214 14.59 -22.77 6.75
CA GLU A 214 14.33 -22.02 5.52
C GLU A 214 15.39 -20.95 5.30
N MET A 215 15.74 -20.20 6.34
CA MET A 215 16.70 -19.12 6.28
C MET A 215 18.11 -19.60 5.90
N GLN A 216 18.58 -20.69 6.49
CA GLN A 216 19.90 -21.24 6.17
C GLN A 216 19.94 -21.88 4.78
N ASN A 217 18.85 -22.55 4.36
CA ASN A 217 18.74 -23.06 3.00
C ASN A 217 18.73 -21.93 1.95
N TYR A 218 18.02 -20.83 2.23
CA TYR A 218 18.02 -19.64 1.38
C TYR A 218 19.43 -19.07 1.23
N PHE A 219 20.16 -18.90 2.35
CA PHE A 219 21.55 -18.44 2.33
C PHE A 219 22.42 -19.29 1.39
N TRP A 220 22.38 -20.61 1.54
CA TRP A 220 23.21 -21.50 0.72
C TRP A 220 22.81 -21.52 -0.75
N ASN A 221 21.51 -21.52 -1.05
CA ASN A 221 21.04 -21.55 -2.44
C ASN A 221 21.39 -20.24 -3.15
N GLU A 222 21.09 -19.10 -2.53
CA GLU A 222 21.32 -17.80 -3.16
C GLU A 222 22.80 -17.44 -3.23
N LEU A 223 23.63 -17.81 -2.25
CA LEU A 223 25.07 -17.57 -2.34
C LEU A 223 25.68 -18.30 -3.55
N GLN A 224 25.28 -19.55 -3.79
CA GLN A 224 25.71 -20.30 -4.98
C GLN A 224 25.20 -19.65 -6.27
N ASN A 225 23.95 -19.15 -6.30
CA ASN A 225 23.40 -18.43 -7.45
C ASN A 225 24.22 -17.19 -7.79
N GLU A 226 24.53 -16.36 -6.79
CA GLU A 226 25.29 -15.12 -6.97
C GLU A 226 26.72 -15.39 -7.45
N LEU A 227 27.38 -16.43 -6.92
CA LEU A 227 28.72 -16.81 -7.36
C LEU A 227 28.73 -17.38 -8.80
N ILE A 228 27.74 -18.19 -9.17
CA ILE A 228 27.60 -18.66 -10.56
C ILE A 228 27.32 -17.47 -11.50
N ALA A 229 26.47 -16.52 -11.08
CA ALA A 229 26.18 -15.31 -11.86
C ALA A 229 27.42 -14.44 -12.08
N LYS A 230 28.38 -14.48 -11.16
CA LYS A 230 29.70 -13.83 -11.28
C LYS A 230 30.69 -14.57 -12.20
N GLY A 231 30.33 -15.77 -12.68
CA GLY A 231 31.11 -16.53 -13.66
C GLY A 231 31.89 -17.71 -13.09
N TYR A 232 31.78 -18.00 -11.79
CA TYR A 232 32.42 -19.17 -11.18
C TYR A 232 31.73 -20.46 -11.63
N LYS A 233 32.53 -21.49 -11.94
CA LYS A 233 32.04 -22.77 -12.49
C LYS A 233 32.15 -23.89 -11.47
N PHE A 234 31.02 -24.30 -10.92
CA PHE A 234 30.90 -25.43 -10.01
C PHE A 234 29.47 -25.97 -10.06
N GLU A 235 29.27 -27.21 -9.62
CA GLU A 235 27.94 -27.81 -9.50
C GLU A 235 27.25 -27.33 -8.22
N LYS A 236 25.93 -27.06 -8.30
CA LYS A 236 25.18 -26.65 -7.11
C LYS A 236 25.00 -27.83 -6.16
N PHE A 237 25.24 -27.56 -4.89
CA PHE A 237 25.02 -28.49 -3.80
C PHE A 237 23.65 -28.23 -3.17
N ASN A 238 22.88 -29.30 -2.95
CA ASN A 238 21.66 -29.24 -2.15
C ASN A 238 22.02 -29.46 -0.67
N PHE A 239 21.90 -28.40 0.12
CA PHE A 239 22.24 -28.39 1.54
C PHE A 239 21.08 -28.78 2.48
N GLU A 240 19.89 -29.13 1.96
CA GLU A 240 18.71 -29.38 2.79
C GLU A 240 18.95 -30.46 3.85
N GLN A 241 19.64 -31.55 3.49
CA GLN A 241 19.98 -32.61 4.44
C GLN A 241 21.03 -32.18 5.47
N ASP A 242 21.97 -31.32 5.07
CA ASP A 242 23.01 -30.82 5.96
C ASP A 242 22.46 -29.82 6.95
N VAL A 243 21.61 -28.88 6.51
CA VAL A 243 20.85 -27.96 7.37
C VAL A 243 19.96 -28.73 8.34
N ASN A 244 19.27 -29.78 7.88
CA ASN A 244 18.48 -30.65 8.76
C ASN A 244 19.35 -31.32 9.84
N LYS A 245 20.53 -31.83 9.48
CA LYS A 245 21.46 -32.46 10.44
C LYS A 245 22.03 -31.44 11.42
N TYR A 246 22.34 -30.24 10.93
CA TYR A 246 22.87 -29.12 11.71
C TYR A 246 21.96 -28.79 12.89
N TYR A 247 20.65 -28.62 12.64
CA TYR A 247 19.70 -28.25 13.69
C TYR A 247 19.13 -29.42 14.51
N ARG A 248 19.22 -30.67 14.05
CA ARG A 248 18.76 -31.86 14.79
C ARG A 248 19.76 -32.39 15.83
N GLY A 249 21.01 -31.93 15.80
CA GLY A 249 22.10 -32.51 16.59
C GLY A 249 22.01 -32.27 18.10
N THR A 250 21.50 -33.25 18.85
CA THR A 250 21.71 -33.32 20.31
C THR A 250 23.17 -33.67 20.65
N ARG A 251 23.84 -32.74 21.33
CA ARG A 251 25.00 -32.92 22.24
C ARG A 251 26.39 -33.31 21.73
N ASN A 252 26.65 -33.62 20.47
CA ASN A 252 28.03 -33.64 19.95
C ASN A 252 28.05 -33.92 18.45
N ARG A 253 28.40 -32.90 17.67
CA ARG A 253 29.30 -32.92 16.50
C ARG A 253 29.14 -31.58 15.79
N HIS A 254 30.16 -30.74 15.89
CA HIS A 254 30.41 -29.66 14.95
C HIS A 254 30.50 -30.28 13.57
N LYS A 255 29.39 -30.33 12.83
CA LYS A 255 29.42 -30.73 11.43
C LYS A 255 29.59 -29.43 10.66
N TRP A 256 30.85 -29.11 10.33
CA TRP A 256 31.09 -28.11 9.32
C TRP A 256 30.65 -28.67 7.97
N PHE A 257 30.03 -27.83 7.17
CA PHE A 257 29.63 -28.15 5.80
C PHE A 257 29.69 -26.90 4.95
N GLY A 258 29.79 -27.10 3.65
CA GLY A 258 30.16 -26.05 2.73
C GLY A 258 30.33 -26.55 1.32
N PHE A 259 30.89 -25.70 0.46
CA PHE A 259 31.23 -26.06 -0.91
C PHE A 259 32.55 -25.40 -1.32
N THR A 260 33.14 -25.99 -2.35
CA THR A 260 34.43 -25.58 -2.91
C THR A 260 34.22 -25.04 -4.31
N ILE A 261 34.97 -24.01 -4.66
CA ILE A 261 34.92 -23.34 -5.96
C ILE A 261 36.32 -23.39 -6.59
N PRO A 262 36.48 -23.98 -7.77
CA PRO A 262 37.69 -23.83 -8.57
C PRO A 262 37.84 -22.38 -9.05
N ILE A 263 38.97 -21.75 -8.76
CA ILE A 263 39.19 -20.32 -9.07
C ILE A 263 40.42 -20.05 -9.95
N TYR A 264 41.40 -20.96 -10.00
CA TYR A 264 42.62 -20.78 -10.78
C TYR A 264 43.28 -22.12 -11.11
N THR A 265 44.10 -22.17 -12.16
CA THR A 265 44.93 -23.32 -12.51
C THR A 265 46.38 -22.87 -12.63
N THR A 266 47.28 -23.50 -11.87
CA THR A 266 48.70 -23.16 -11.83
C THR A 266 49.42 -23.50 -13.13
N GLN A 267 50.65 -23.01 -13.30
CA GLN A 267 51.51 -23.39 -14.44
C GLN A 267 51.84 -24.89 -14.45
N THR A 268 51.80 -25.53 -13.29
CA THR A 268 51.97 -26.99 -13.10
C THR A 268 50.67 -27.77 -13.31
N ASN A 269 49.60 -27.11 -13.76
CA ASN A 269 48.28 -27.69 -13.99
C ASN A 269 47.62 -28.26 -12.71
N GLU A 270 47.91 -27.65 -11.56
CA GLU A 270 47.22 -27.90 -10.30
C GLU A 270 46.05 -26.93 -10.15
N GLU A 271 44.93 -27.41 -9.65
CA GLU A 271 43.75 -26.58 -9.40
C GLU A 271 43.89 -25.85 -8.06
N VAL A 272 43.55 -24.57 -8.07
CA VAL A 272 43.40 -23.77 -6.85
C VAL A 272 41.93 -23.57 -6.57
N ASN A 273 41.57 -23.87 -5.33
CA ASN A 273 40.23 -23.94 -4.81
C ASN A 273 40.01 -22.91 -3.71
N PHE A 274 38.83 -22.27 -3.74
CA PHE A 274 38.33 -21.39 -2.70
C PHE A 274 37.16 -22.06 -2.01
N ASP A 275 37.28 -22.24 -0.70
CA ASP A 275 36.34 -23.01 0.11
C ASP A 275 35.47 -22.06 0.94
N ILE A 276 34.18 -22.37 1.04
CA ILE A 276 33.21 -21.68 1.88
C ILE A 276 32.59 -22.72 2.78
N GLU A 277 32.79 -22.59 4.09
CA GLU A 277 32.29 -23.51 5.11
C GLU A 277 31.50 -22.77 6.19
N LEU A 278 30.71 -23.51 6.95
CA LEU A 278 29.95 -23.00 8.08
C LEU A 278 30.14 -23.90 9.28
N GLU A 279 30.40 -23.30 10.43
CA GLU A 279 30.31 -23.96 11.74
C GLU A 279 29.16 -23.34 12.55
N ASN A 280 29.34 -22.11 13.04
CA ASN A 280 28.25 -21.29 13.56
C ASN A 280 27.98 -20.14 12.61
N ASP A 281 29.04 -19.40 12.29
CA ASP A 281 29.11 -18.44 11.20
C ASP A 281 29.76 -19.07 9.98
N TYR A 282 29.54 -18.48 8.82
CA TYR A 282 30.25 -18.86 7.60
C TYR A 282 31.63 -18.22 7.55
N TYR A 283 32.59 -18.99 7.06
CA TYR A 283 33.96 -18.57 6.82
C TYR A 283 34.43 -19.10 5.48
N PHE A 284 35.46 -18.46 4.95
CA PHE A 284 35.93 -18.77 3.61
C PHE A 284 37.44 -18.52 3.45
N GLY A 285 38.03 -19.14 2.43
CA GLY A 285 39.44 -18.96 2.11
C GLY A 285 40.03 -20.13 1.32
N PHE A 286 41.28 -20.49 1.64
CA PHE A 286 42.06 -21.50 0.95
C PHE A 286 42.38 -22.68 1.87
N HIS A 287 41.68 -23.79 1.70
CA HIS A 287 41.89 -24.99 2.50
C HIS A 287 43.17 -25.73 2.07
N LYS A 288 43.88 -26.40 2.98
CA LYS A 288 45.13 -27.13 2.67
C LYS A 288 44.88 -28.42 1.90
N ASN A 289 43.83 -29.14 2.26
CA ASN A 289 43.35 -30.26 1.46
C ASN A 289 42.66 -29.70 0.21
N GLY A 290 43.10 -30.09 -0.97
CA GLY A 290 42.52 -29.64 -2.25
C GLY A 290 43.21 -28.44 -2.91
N ASN A 291 44.27 -27.89 -2.30
CA ASN A 291 45.09 -26.83 -2.89
C ASN A 291 46.58 -27.23 -2.98
N PRO A 292 47.37 -26.56 -3.83
CA PRO A 292 48.81 -26.80 -3.94
C PRO A 292 49.54 -26.54 -2.62
N SER A 293 50.54 -27.36 -2.30
CA SER A 293 51.35 -27.19 -1.09
C SER A 293 52.64 -26.41 -1.31
N SER A 294 52.76 -25.70 -2.43
CA SER A 294 53.98 -25.00 -2.82
C SER A 294 54.20 -23.73 -1.99
N GLU A 295 55.46 -23.38 -1.72
CA GLU A 295 55.80 -22.13 -1.02
C GLU A 295 55.27 -20.89 -1.79
N LEU A 296 55.26 -20.97 -3.12
CA LEU A 296 54.74 -19.92 -3.99
C LEU A 296 53.23 -19.72 -3.81
N PHE A 297 52.46 -20.81 -3.69
CA PHE A 297 51.02 -20.73 -3.40
C PHE A 297 50.76 -20.05 -2.05
N VAL A 298 51.46 -20.50 -1.00
CA VAL A 298 51.33 -19.92 0.34
C VAL A 298 51.67 -18.42 0.34
N LYS A 299 52.69 -18.02 -0.43
CA LYS A 299 53.04 -16.61 -0.64
C LYS A 299 51.88 -15.83 -1.28
N CYS A 300 51.27 -16.36 -2.34
CA CYS A 300 50.14 -15.73 -3.02
C CYS A 300 48.92 -15.56 -2.09
N VAL A 301 48.62 -16.57 -1.26
CA VAL A 301 47.53 -16.49 -0.27
C VAL A 301 47.79 -15.36 0.73
N ARG A 302 49.01 -15.21 1.24
CA ARG A 302 49.39 -14.14 2.18
C ARG A 302 49.32 -12.74 1.55
N GLU A 303 49.70 -12.61 0.28
CA GLU A 303 49.62 -11.34 -0.47
C GLU A 303 48.18 -10.97 -0.84
N THR A 304 47.26 -11.94 -0.87
CA THR A 304 45.84 -11.69 -1.18
C THR A 304 45.15 -10.85 -0.12
N TYR A 305 45.31 -11.24 1.15
CA TYR A 305 44.71 -10.50 2.26
C TYR A 305 45.45 -10.75 3.57
N ALA A 306 46.03 -9.69 4.14
CA ALA A 306 46.78 -9.76 5.38
C ALA A 306 45.94 -10.17 6.60
N GLY A 307 44.60 -10.08 6.52
CA GLY A 307 43.70 -10.49 7.59
C GLY A 307 43.37 -11.99 7.58
N PHE A 308 43.82 -12.76 6.58
CA PHE A 308 43.64 -14.21 6.61
C PHE A 308 44.39 -14.85 7.77
N LYS A 309 43.70 -15.74 8.47
CA LYS A 309 44.24 -16.56 9.55
C LYS A 309 44.77 -17.87 8.99
N GLU A 310 45.92 -18.32 9.48
CA GLU A 310 46.43 -19.66 9.19
C GLU A 310 45.97 -20.64 10.27
N SER A 311 45.76 -21.91 9.90
CA SER A 311 45.46 -22.97 10.87
C SER A 311 46.03 -24.31 10.42
N ASN A 312 45.74 -25.38 11.16
CA ASN A 312 46.17 -26.73 10.77
C ASN A 312 45.57 -27.14 9.41
N SER A 313 44.33 -26.73 9.12
CA SER A 313 43.60 -27.14 7.91
C SER A 313 43.57 -26.08 6.81
N TRP A 314 43.93 -24.82 7.09
CA TRP A 314 43.80 -23.70 6.16
C TRP A 314 45.12 -22.97 5.91
N TYR A 315 45.40 -22.66 4.64
CA TYR A 315 46.50 -21.76 4.25
C TYR A 315 46.16 -20.29 4.51
N GLY A 316 44.87 -19.95 4.49
CA GLY A 316 44.36 -18.63 4.85
C GLY A 316 42.85 -18.65 4.88
N TRP A 317 42.23 -18.19 5.96
CA TRP A 317 40.77 -18.14 6.09
C TRP A 317 40.31 -16.93 6.90
N THR A 318 39.06 -16.48 6.68
CA THR A 318 38.44 -15.42 7.47
C THR A 318 36.93 -15.61 7.58
N TYR A 319 36.34 -15.04 8.63
CA TYR A 319 34.91 -14.71 8.67
C TYR A 319 34.66 -13.43 7.87
N SER A 320 33.42 -13.20 7.45
CA SER A 320 33.03 -11.86 7.01
C SER A 320 33.14 -10.89 8.18
N THR A 321 33.75 -9.73 7.93
CA THR A 321 33.85 -8.66 8.93
C THR A 321 32.64 -7.74 8.92
N ARG A 322 31.78 -7.85 7.90
CA ARG A 322 30.66 -6.92 7.63
C ARG A 322 29.30 -7.59 7.74
N TYR A 323 29.22 -8.88 7.42
CA TYR A 323 27.97 -9.60 7.17
C TYR A 323 27.93 -10.92 7.93
N ASN A 324 28.35 -10.92 9.20
CA ASN A 324 28.30 -12.09 10.09
C ASN A 324 26.88 -12.68 10.17
N LEU A 325 26.78 -14.00 10.08
CA LEU A 325 25.54 -14.78 10.17
C LEU A 325 25.76 -16.01 11.06
N ASP A 326 25.68 -15.82 12.37
CA ASP A 326 25.68 -16.92 13.34
C ASP A 326 24.36 -17.72 13.29
N PHE A 327 24.31 -18.74 12.43
CA PHE A 327 23.15 -19.62 12.23
C PHE A 327 22.82 -20.51 13.43
N TRP A 328 23.71 -20.57 14.43
CA TRP A 328 23.46 -21.31 15.66
C TRP A 328 22.68 -20.47 16.67
N ASN A 329 23.18 -19.27 16.96
CA ASN A 329 22.58 -18.39 17.96
C ASN A 329 21.49 -17.47 17.40
N LEU A 330 21.46 -17.26 16.08
CA LEU A 330 20.48 -16.43 15.36
C LEU A 330 20.42 -14.98 15.87
N ASN A 331 21.55 -14.46 16.35
CA ASN A 331 21.61 -13.18 17.10
C ASN A 331 22.51 -12.11 16.45
N SER A 332 22.98 -12.33 15.22
CA SER A 332 23.74 -11.31 14.51
C SER A 332 22.84 -10.21 13.93
N PRO A 333 23.33 -8.96 13.79
CA PRO A 333 22.56 -7.87 13.17
C PRO A 333 22.08 -8.17 11.75
N SER A 334 22.81 -9.02 11.02
CA SER A 334 22.48 -9.42 9.66
C SER A 334 21.22 -10.30 9.57
N PHE A 335 20.80 -10.97 10.66
CA PHE A 335 19.58 -11.79 10.68
C PHE A 335 18.31 -10.96 10.45
N GLU A 336 18.27 -9.72 10.91
CA GLU A 336 17.13 -8.83 10.63
C GLU A 336 17.01 -8.53 9.13
N SER A 337 18.14 -8.48 8.41
CA SER A 337 18.12 -8.37 6.95
C SER A 337 17.60 -9.65 6.29
N LEU A 338 17.89 -10.84 6.86
CA LEU A 338 17.41 -12.12 6.33
C LEU A 338 15.89 -12.30 6.44
N LYS A 339 15.24 -11.70 7.45
CA LYS A 339 13.78 -11.74 7.59
C LYS A 339 13.08 -11.03 6.45
N HIS A 340 13.69 -10.01 5.88
CA HIS A 340 13.05 -9.12 4.92
C HIS A 340 13.44 -9.47 3.46
N PRO A 341 12.49 -9.72 2.53
CA PRO A 341 12.76 -10.22 1.17
C PRO A 341 13.80 -9.47 0.32
N GLN A 342 13.74 -8.13 0.26
CA GLN A 342 14.73 -7.36 -0.51
C GLN A 342 16.07 -7.24 0.22
N ARG A 343 16.04 -6.97 1.53
CA ARG A 343 17.26 -6.89 2.37
C ARG A 343 18.03 -8.21 2.38
N ARG A 344 17.35 -9.36 2.43
CA ARG A 344 18.00 -10.67 2.39
C ARG A 344 18.69 -10.91 1.06
N LYS A 345 18.06 -10.56 -0.07
CA LYS A 345 18.69 -10.63 -1.39
C LYS A 345 19.94 -9.74 -1.46
N LEU A 346 19.81 -8.48 -1.05
CA LEU A 346 20.93 -7.53 -1.04
C LEU A 346 22.06 -7.99 -0.11
N LEU A 347 21.73 -8.58 1.05
CA LEU A 347 22.71 -9.15 1.96
C LEU A 347 23.52 -10.26 1.28
N ILE A 348 22.86 -11.24 0.65
CA ILE A 348 23.56 -12.33 -0.03
C ILE A 348 24.42 -11.81 -1.18
N GLU A 349 23.91 -10.87 -1.99
CA GLU A 349 24.69 -10.23 -3.05
C GLU A 349 25.96 -9.56 -2.50
N ASN A 350 25.84 -8.86 -1.37
CA ASN A 350 26.96 -8.19 -0.71
C ASN A 350 27.99 -9.19 -0.14
N ILE A 351 27.54 -10.32 0.41
CA ILE A 351 28.40 -11.41 0.89
C ILE A 351 29.17 -12.02 -0.30
N ALA A 352 28.47 -12.35 -1.39
CA ALA A 352 29.09 -12.88 -2.60
C ALA A 352 30.11 -11.89 -3.18
N ARG A 353 29.82 -10.58 -3.15
CA ARG A 353 30.75 -9.52 -3.60
C ARG A 353 32.00 -9.42 -2.72
N GLU A 354 31.88 -9.63 -1.42
CA GLU A 354 33.03 -9.67 -0.50
C GLU A 354 33.95 -10.85 -0.86
N MET A 355 33.40 -12.07 -1.00
CA MET A 355 34.17 -13.26 -1.40
C MET A 355 34.83 -13.09 -2.77
N ASP A 356 34.07 -12.61 -3.75
CA ASP A 356 34.55 -12.31 -5.11
C ASP A 356 35.72 -11.33 -5.10
N THR A 357 35.70 -10.32 -4.23
CA THR A 357 36.82 -9.38 -4.09
C THR A 357 38.10 -10.10 -3.69
N TYR A 358 38.04 -11.02 -2.73
CA TYR A 358 39.22 -11.80 -2.32
C TYR A 358 39.71 -12.74 -3.42
N ILE A 359 38.80 -13.42 -4.11
CA ILE A 359 39.14 -14.32 -5.21
C ILE A 359 39.83 -13.57 -6.36
N GLN A 360 39.29 -12.41 -6.77
CA GLN A 360 39.87 -11.61 -7.85
C GLN A 360 41.25 -11.04 -7.48
N ILE A 361 41.44 -10.64 -6.22
CA ILE A 361 42.77 -10.23 -5.73
C ILE A 361 43.75 -11.41 -5.81
N PHE A 362 43.34 -12.60 -5.36
CA PHE A 362 44.17 -13.79 -5.45
C PHE A 362 44.56 -14.12 -6.89
N ILE A 363 43.60 -14.13 -7.82
CA ILE A 363 43.86 -14.42 -9.24
C ILE A 363 44.90 -13.44 -9.81
N ARG A 364 44.78 -12.15 -9.49
CA ARG A 364 45.78 -11.14 -9.89
C ARG A 364 47.16 -11.45 -9.32
N VAL A 365 47.24 -11.71 -8.01
CA VAL A 365 48.50 -12.02 -7.31
C VAL A 365 49.14 -13.30 -7.87
N ALA A 366 48.35 -14.33 -8.16
CA ALA A 366 48.80 -15.59 -8.75
C ALA A 366 49.42 -15.36 -10.14
N HIS A 367 48.76 -14.57 -10.99
CA HIS A 367 49.30 -14.18 -12.29
C HIS A 367 50.61 -13.39 -12.17
N GLU A 368 50.68 -12.39 -11.28
CA GLU A 368 51.88 -11.57 -11.06
C GLU A 368 53.08 -12.41 -10.57
N ASN A 369 52.80 -13.43 -9.74
CA ASN A 369 53.82 -14.32 -9.17
C ASN A 369 54.14 -15.53 -10.06
N ASN A 370 53.49 -15.69 -11.22
CA ASN A 370 53.65 -16.87 -12.08
C ASN A 370 53.40 -18.20 -11.35
N LEU A 371 52.40 -18.19 -10.45
CA LEU A 371 51.86 -19.41 -9.86
C LEU A 371 51.23 -20.27 -10.96
#